data_AF-A0A6G6WN49-F1
#
_entry.id   AF-A0A6G6WN49-F1
#
_cell.length_a   1.000
_cell.length_b   1.000
_cell.length_c   1.000
_cell.angle_alpha   90.00
_cell.angle_beta   90.00
_cell.angle_gamma   90.00
#
_symmetry.space_group_name_H-M   'P 1'
#
loop_
_entity.id
_entity.type
_entity.pdbx_description
1 polymer ?
#
loop_
_entity_poly.entity_id
_entity_poly.type
_entity_poly.pdbx_seq_one_letter_code
_entity_poly.pdbx_strand_id
1 'polypeptide(L)'
;MWMPLHEAVARAGTLEALLPHLSTGRILACAVGFYTSEGSPVQQKDRRIPASWWGNAHDIDPPTGRAYFSMGLAAIDDKVVTYDILVIGIKFERAAVDALWSVKPKAPGRKRGVKPSPIWQQIFRHFDPVVDCDGRFPSVYSAASTVEAWLKKNNKNLSRSAIERGISKYRPDWITA
;
A
#
# COMPACT_ATOMS: atom_id res chain seq x y z
N MET A 1 5.87 10.69 -2.89
CA MET A 1 4.77 10.10 -2.10
C MET A 1 5.24 8.75 -1.58
N TRP A 2 4.89 8.38 -0.35
CA TRP A 2 5.31 7.12 0.27
C TRP A 2 4.20 6.06 0.14
N MET A 3 4.57 4.79 -0.03
CA MET A 3 3.69 3.62 -0.17
C MET A 3 3.94 2.65 0.99
N PRO A 4 2.91 2.17 1.71
CA PRO A 4 3.08 1.17 2.77
C PRO A 4 3.68 -0.15 2.27
N LEU A 5 4.40 -0.87 3.15
CA LEU A 5 5.04 -2.16 2.85
C LEU A 5 4.07 -3.17 2.19
N HIS A 6 2.89 -3.42 2.78
CA HIS A 6 1.92 -4.37 2.21
C HIS A 6 1.50 -4.01 0.78
N GLU A 7 1.32 -2.72 0.48
CA GLU A 7 0.91 -2.27 -0.84
C GLU A 7 2.03 -2.47 -1.87
N ALA A 8 3.28 -2.19 -1.47
CA ALA A 8 4.44 -2.43 -2.33
C ALA A 8 4.67 -3.92 -2.59
N VAL A 9 4.50 -4.77 -1.58
CA VAL A 9 4.57 -6.23 -1.74
C VAL A 9 3.47 -6.72 -2.67
N ALA A 10 2.24 -6.24 -2.50
CA ALA A 10 1.13 -6.56 -3.41
C ALA A 10 1.43 -6.12 -4.85
N ARG A 11 2.12 -4.98 -5.03
CA ARG A 11 2.52 -4.46 -6.34
C ARG A 11 3.64 -5.26 -7.00
N ALA A 12 4.66 -5.64 -6.24
CA ALA A 12 5.78 -6.46 -6.70
C ALA A 12 5.41 -7.95 -6.81
N GLY A 13 4.25 -8.36 -6.26
CA GLY A 13 3.77 -9.72 -6.17
C GLY A 13 4.38 -10.51 -5.01
N THR A 14 5.62 -10.21 -4.64
CA THR A 14 6.36 -10.85 -3.54
C THR A 14 7.31 -9.86 -2.88
N LEU A 15 7.72 -10.14 -1.64
CA LEU A 15 8.73 -9.36 -0.93
C LEU A 15 10.12 -9.59 -1.52
N GLU A 16 10.40 -10.82 -1.94
CA GLU A 16 11.64 -11.26 -2.56
C GLU A 16 11.94 -10.47 -3.84
N ALA A 17 10.90 -10.07 -4.58
CA ALA A 17 11.05 -9.20 -5.74
C ALA A 17 11.52 -7.78 -5.36
N LEU A 18 11.19 -7.26 -4.17
CA LEU A 18 11.60 -5.93 -3.72
C LEU A 18 13.05 -5.91 -3.21
N LEU A 19 13.48 -6.97 -2.51
CA LEU A 19 14.76 -7.00 -1.78
C LEU A 19 15.98 -6.56 -2.61
N PRO A 20 16.21 -7.04 -3.85
CA PRO A 20 17.37 -6.61 -4.64
C PRO A 20 17.39 -5.10 -4.91
N HIS A 21 16.22 -4.47 -5.06
CA HIS A 21 16.10 -3.04 -5.33
C HIS A 21 16.25 -2.19 -4.06
N LEU A 22 15.84 -2.75 -2.91
CA LEU A 22 16.06 -2.14 -1.59
C LEU A 22 17.54 -2.20 -1.20
N SER A 23 18.18 -3.35 -1.36
CA SER A 23 19.61 -3.56 -1.05
C SER A 23 20.55 -2.72 -1.92
N THR A 24 20.12 -2.36 -3.14
CA THR A 24 20.90 -1.47 -4.04
C THR A 24 20.54 0.00 -3.91
N GLY A 25 19.58 0.35 -3.05
CA GLY A 25 19.10 1.73 -2.88
C GLY A 25 18.33 2.28 -4.07
N ARG A 26 17.88 1.43 -5.00
CA ARG A 26 17.02 1.81 -6.13
C ARG A 26 15.61 2.20 -5.68
N ILE A 27 15.15 1.61 -4.58
CA ILE A 27 13.92 2.02 -3.89
C ILE A 27 14.33 2.56 -2.53
N LEU A 28 13.95 3.79 -2.23
CA LEU A 28 14.15 4.34 -0.90
C LEU A 28 13.10 3.81 0.07
N ALA A 29 13.51 3.56 1.31
CA ALA A 29 12.67 3.09 2.38
C ALA A 29 12.77 4.00 3.60
N CYS A 30 11.66 4.19 4.29
CA CYS A 30 11.60 4.90 5.57
C CYS A 30 10.68 4.17 6.55
N ALA A 31 10.77 4.52 7.82
CA ALA A 31 9.95 3.95 8.86
C ALA A 31 9.37 5.02 9.78
N VAL A 32 8.34 4.63 10.54
CA VAL A 32 7.76 5.49 11.58
C VAL A 32 8.61 5.43 12.85
N GLY A 33 9.15 4.26 13.19
CA GLY A 33 9.96 4.07 14.39
C GLY A 33 10.94 2.91 14.29
N PHE A 34 11.97 2.98 15.13
CA PHE A 34 13.06 2.03 15.26
C PHE A 34 13.22 1.69 16.75
N TYR A 35 13.29 0.41 17.09
CA TYR A 35 13.35 -0.08 18.45
C TYR A 35 14.35 -1.22 18.57
N THR A 36 15.02 -1.37 19.71
CA THR A 36 15.77 -2.58 20.03
C THR A 36 14.82 -3.75 20.27
N SER A 37 15.34 -4.98 20.31
CA SER A 37 14.59 -6.17 20.74
C SER A 37 13.93 -6.04 22.12
N GLU A 38 14.52 -5.22 23.01
CA GLU A 38 13.98 -4.89 24.33
C GLU A 38 12.90 -3.81 24.31
N GLY A 39 12.57 -3.26 23.13
CA GLY A 39 11.55 -2.22 22.95
C GLY A 39 12.04 -0.79 23.22
N SER A 40 13.35 -0.58 23.42
CA SER A 40 13.90 0.76 23.60
C SER A 40 14.03 1.50 22.25
N PRO A 41 13.64 2.77 22.15
CA PRO A 41 13.71 3.51 20.89
C PRO A 41 15.17 3.74 20.46
N VAL A 42 15.46 3.50 19.18
CA VAL A 42 16.76 3.77 18.57
C VAL A 42 16.75 5.17 17.97
N GLN A 43 17.70 6.02 18.36
CA GLN A 43 17.83 7.35 17.77
C GLN A 43 18.39 7.27 16.35
N GLN A 44 17.55 7.56 15.36
CA GLN A 44 17.94 7.60 13.96
C GLN A 44 17.53 8.93 13.35
N LYS A 45 18.50 9.65 12.78
CA LYS A 45 18.37 11.07 12.42
C LYS A 45 17.40 11.32 11.26
N ASP A 46 17.30 10.42 10.30
CA ASP A 46 16.60 10.66 9.02
C ASP A 46 15.41 9.74 8.74
N ARG A 47 15.04 8.87 9.71
CA ARG A 47 13.99 7.85 9.57
C ARG A 47 14.13 6.93 8.35
N ARG A 48 15.23 6.99 7.62
CA ARG A 48 15.48 6.17 6.43
C ARG A 48 16.02 4.82 6.86
N ILE A 49 15.57 3.77 6.20
CA ILE A 49 16.16 2.44 6.38
C ILE A 49 17.33 2.34 5.39
N PRO A 50 18.59 2.23 5.84
CA PRO A 50 19.73 2.14 4.95
C PRO A 50 19.64 0.93 4.02
N ALA A 51 20.09 1.09 2.77
CA ALA A 51 20.11 0.02 1.78
C ALA A 51 20.88 -1.22 2.30
N SER A 52 21.97 -1.00 3.03
CA SER A 52 22.81 -2.05 3.60
C SER A 52 22.11 -2.91 4.66
N TRP A 53 21.02 -2.43 5.28
CA TRP A 53 20.30 -3.20 6.29
C TRP A 53 19.50 -4.34 5.68
N TRP A 54 19.03 -4.19 4.44
CA TRP A 54 18.13 -5.16 3.80
C TRP A 54 18.76 -6.55 3.60
N GLY A 55 20.09 -6.66 3.60
CA GLY A 55 20.76 -7.97 3.59
C GLY A 55 20.60 -8.76 4.89
N ASN A 56 20.27 -8.09 6.00
CA ASN A 56 20.11 -8.69 7.33
C ASN A 56 18.65 -8.67 7.80
N ALA A 57 17.73 -8.34 6.91
CA ALA A 57 16.31 -8.27 7.23
C ALA A 57 15.72 -9.67 7.36
N HIS A 58 14.94 -9.89 8.41
CA HIS A 58 14.23 -11.14 8.68
C HIS A 58 12.90 -10.83 9.39
N ASP A 59 12.03 -11.84 9.49
CA ASP A 59 10.71 -11.74 10.10
C ASP A 59 9.91 -10.50 9.63
N ILE A 60 9.91 -10.29 8.32
CA ILE A 60 9.22 -9.18 7.67
C ILE A 60 7.72 -9.51 7.60
N ASP A 61 6.90 -8.67 8.21
CA ASP A 61 5.44 -8.78 8.24
C ASP A 61 4.82 -7.61 7.43
N PRO A 62 4.47 -7.84 6.15
CA PRO A 62 3.91 -6.81 5.31
C PRO A 62 2.58 -6.22 5.83
N PRO A 63 1.58 -7.02 6.25
CA PRO A 63 0.35 -6.52 6.85
C PRO A 63 0.55 -5.49 7.96
N THR A 64 1.46 -5.73 8.89
CA THR A 64 1.71 -4.80 10.02
C THR A 64 2.78 -3.74 9.70
N GLY A 65 3.48 -3.88 8.58
CA GLY A 65 4.55 -2.96 8.19
C GLY A 65 5.78 -3.08 9.10
N ARG A 66 6.07 -4.27 9.60
CA ARG A 66 7.16 -4.54 10.55
C ARG A 66 8.26 -5.38 9.92
N ALA A 67 9.50 -5.18 10.38
CA ALA A 67 10.63 -6.05 10.04
C ALA A 67 11.67 -6.00 11.15
N TYR A 68 12.42 -7.09 11.30
CA TYR A 68 13.61 -7.14 12.14
C TYR A 68 14.86 -7.09 11.29
N PHE A 69 15.90 -6.46 11.82
CA PHE A 69 17.20 -6.33 11.18
C PHE A 69 18.30 -6.70 12.16
N SER A 70 19.08 -7.73 11.85
CA SER A 70 20.24 -8.10 12.66
C SER A 70 21.42 -7.18 12.35
N MET A 71 21.94 -6.53 13.39
CA MET A 71 23.04 -5.58 13.32
C MET A 71 24.21 -6.11 14.13
N GLY A 72 25.41 -6.12 13.53
CA GLY A 72 26.65 -6.40 14.26
C GLY A 72 27.19 -5.12 14.87
N LEU A 73 27.46 -5.12 16.19
CA LEU A 73 28.31 -4.11 16.80
C LEU A 73 29.77 -4.57 16.73
N ALA A 74 30.69 -3.63 16.46
CA ALA A 74 32.13 -3.93 16.43
C ALA A 74 32.57 -4.62 17.73
N ALA A 75 33.43 -5.63 17.59
CA ALA A 75 33.81 -6.54 18.64
C ALA A 75 34.48 -5.83 19.82
N ILE A 76 34.02 -6.14 21.04
CA ILE A 76 34.82 -6.04 22.26
C ILE A 76 35.38 -7.46 22.46
N ASP A 77 36.71 -7.62 22.48
CA ASP A 77 37.41 -8.90 22.66
C ASP A 77 37.09 -10.00 21.63
N ASP A 78 37.15 -9.70 20.32
CA ASP A 78 36.94 -10.64 19.20
C ASP A 78 35.58 -11.36 19.16
N LYS A 79 34.62 -10.96 20.00
CA LYS A 79 33.23 -11.44 19.94
C LYS A 79 32.35 -10.43 19.23
N VAL A 80 31.81 -10.83 18.08
CA VAL A 80 30.78 -10.06 17.38
C VAL A 80 29.48 -10.17 18.19
N VAL A 81 29.04 -9.05 18.76
CA VAL A 81 27.73 -8.96 19.40
C VAL A 81 26.72 -8.57 18.34
N THR A 82 25.76 -9.46 18.09
CA THR A 82 24.62 -9.17 17.21
C THR A 82 23.43 -8.74 18.06
N TYR A 83 22.69 -7.74 17.60
CA TYR A 83 21.43 -7.32 18.18
C TYR A 83 20.42 -7.03 17.07
N ASP A 84 19.13 -7.19 17.39
CA ASP A 84 18.07 -6.93 16.43
C ASP A 84 17.44 -5.56 16.63
N ILE A 85 17.14 -4.92 15.51
CA ILE A 85 16.36 -3.68 15.45
C ILE A 85 15.00 -4.00 14.84
N LEU A 86 13.94 -3.79 15.62
CA LEU A 86 12.56 -3.76 15.14
C LEU A 86 12.28 -2.42 14.46
N VAL A 87 11.82 -2.48 13.21
CA VAL A 87 11.40 -1.33 12.43
C VAL A 87 9.90 -1.41 12.18
N ILE A 88 9.18 -0.33 12.45
CA ILE A 88 7.71 -0.30 12.33
C ILE A 88 7.22 0.78 11.36
N GLY A 89 6.08 0.51 10.72
CA GLY A 89 5.45 1.45 9.79
C GLY A 89 6.29 1.70 8.54
N ILE A 90 6.88 0.64 8.00
CA ILE A 90 7.76 0.69 6.83
C ILE A 90 6.98 1.22 5.62
N LYS A 91 7.59 2.18 4.92
CA LYS A 91 7.08 2.74 3.67
C LYS A 91 8.19 2.87 2.64
N PHE A 92 7.84 2.71 1.38
CA PHE A 92 8.73 2.83 0.23
C PHE A 92 8.39 4.02 -0.65
N GLU A 93 9.37 4.47 -1.42
CA GLU A 93 9.15 5.49 -2.44
C GLU A 93 8.22 4.95 -3.54
N ARG A 94 6.98 5.47 -3.57
CA ARG A 94 5.94 5.02 -4.51
C ARG A 94 6.39 5.08 -5.96
N ALA A 95 7.01 6.18 -6.36
CA ALA A 95 7.44 6.40 -7.74
C ALA A 95 8.46 5.35 -8.21
N ALA A 96 9.40 4.95 -7.33
CA ALA A 96 10.39 3.93 -7.63
C ALA A 96 9.76 2.54 -7.77
N VAL A 97 8.85 2.18 -6.85
CA VAL A 97 8.10 0.91 -6.94
C VAL A 97 7.25 0.87 -8.21
N ASP A 98 6.53 1.94 -8.51
CA ASP A 98 5.70 2.03 -9.72
C ASP A 98 6.53 2.04 -11.00
N ALA A 99 7.76 2.57 -11.01
CA ALA A 99 8.63 2.51 -12.18
C ALA A 99 9.10 1.09 -12.49
N LEU A 100 9.38 0.28 -11.45
CA LEU A 100 9.88 -1.09 -11.59
C LEU A 100 8.78 -2.09 -11.92
N TRP A 101 7.66 -2.00 -11.21
CA TRP A 101 6.47 -2.82 -11.43
C TRP A 101 5.36 -1.97 -11.98
N SER A 102 5.72 -1.15 -12.98
CA SER A 102 4.75 -0.61 -13.91
C SER A 102 4.03 -1.81 -14.51
N VAL A 103 2.94 -2.19 -13.88
CA VAL A 103 1.79 -2.70 -14.60
C VAL A 103 1.53 -1.58 -15.57
N LYS A 104 2.06 -1.67 -16.81
CA LYS A 104 1.44 -0.97 -17.93
C LYS A 104 -0.03 -1.25 -17.68
N PRO A 105 -0.86 -0.25 -17.30
CA PRO A 105 -2.26 -0.53 -17.09
C PRO A 105 -2.64 -1.19 -18.40
N LYS A 106 -3.00 -2.47 -18.33
CA LYS A 106 -3.31 -3.27 -19.52
C LYS A 106 -4.36 -2.41 -20.18
N ALA A 107 -3.97 -1.69 -21.24
CA ALA A 107 -4.78 -0.60 -21.75
C ALA A 107 -6.12 -1.26 -21.98
N PRO A 108 -7.18 -0.89 -21.22
CA PRO A 108 -8.37 -1.70 -21.14
C PRO A 108 -8.77 -1.92 -22.58
N GLY A 109 -8.74 -3.20 -22.99
CA GLY A 109 -8.83 -3.57 -24.39
C GLY A 109 -9.94 -2.74 -24.99
N ARG A 110 -9.60 -2.00 -26.04
CA ARG A 110 -10.35 -0.87 -26.62
C ARG A 110 -11.72 -1.33 -27.15
N LYS A 111 -12.57 -1.94 -26.32
CA LYS A 111 -14.01 -1.92 -26.48
C LYS A 111 -14.36 -0.47 -26.26
N ARG A 112 -14.91 0.19 -27.29
CA ARG A 112 -15.39 1.58 -27.23
C ARG A 112 -16.23 1.75 -25.96
N GLY A 113 -15.58 2.21 -24.89
CA GLY A 113 -16.17 2.30 -23.57
C GLY A 113 -17.10 3.48 -23.59
N VAL A 114 -18.40 3.21 -23.47
CA VAL A 114 -19.41 4.23 -23.22
C VAL A 114 -18.90 5.08 -22.05
N LYS A 115 -18.62 6.37 -22.31
CA LYS A 115 -18.15 7.29 -21.28
C LYS A 115 -19.11 7.23 -20.10
N PRO A 116 -18.62 7.07 -18.85
CA PRO A 116 -19.50 7.09 -17.69
C PRO A 116 -20.24 8.44 -17.67
N SER A 117 -21.55 8.37 -17.44
CA SER A 117 -22.38 9.57 -17.40
C SER A 117 -21.91 10.53 -16.29
N PRO A 118 -22.26 11.83 -16.37
CA PRO A 118 -21.78 12.83 -15.40
C PRO A 118 -22.04 12.47 -13.93
N ILE A 119 -23.14 11.76 -13.66
CA ILE A 119 -23.47 11.29 -12.31
C ILE A 119 -22.45 10.28 -11.77
N TRP A 120 -21.95 9.37 -12.62
CA TRP A 120 -20.91 8.41 -12.25
C TRP A 120 -19.57 9.08 -11.97
N GLN A 121 -19.23 10.11 -12.73
CA GLN A 121 -18.01 10.89 -12.47
C GLN A 121 -18.06 11.58 -11.10
N GLN A 122 -19.24 12.07 -10.71
CA GLN A 122 -19.44 12.69 -9.39
C GLN A 122 -19.40 11.65 -8.26
N ILE A 123 -19.99 10.48 -8.48
CA ILE A 123 -19.91 9.34 -7.54
C ILE A 123 -18.44 8.96 -7.32
N PHE A 124 -17.64 8.81 -8.39
CA PHE A 124 -16.22 8.48 -8.29
C PHE A 124 -15.44 9.54 -7.51
N ARG A 125 -15.61 10.83 -7.86
CA ARG A 125 -14.92 11.91 -7.13
C ARG A 125 -15.20 11.91 -5.63
N HIS A 126 -16.39 11.47 -5.21
CA HIS A 126 -16.75 11.43 -3.80
C HIS A 126 -16.21 10.18 -3.10
N PHE A 127 -16.33 9.01 -3.72
CA PHE A 127 -16.07 7.73 -3.07
C PHE A 127 -14.67 7.17 -3.30
N ASP A 128 -13.94 7.61 -4.33
CA ASP A 128 -12.56 7.16 -4.56
C ASP A 128 -11.67 7.42 -3.34
N PRO A 129 -11.66 8.64 -2.74
CA PRO A 129 -10.84 8.89 -1.55
C PRO A 129 -11.33 8.11 -0.34
N VAL A 130 -12.63 7.84 -0.24
CA VAL A 130 -13.23 7.08 0.88
C VAL A 130 -12.76 5.62 0.81
N VAL A 131 -12.83 5.00 -0.35
CA VAL A 131 -12.36 3.62 -0.55
C VAL A 131 -10.85 3.51 -0.36
N ASP A 132 -10.10 4.54 -0.78
CA ASP A 132 -8.64 4.59 -0.61
C ASP A 132 -8.23 4.75 0.88
N CYS A 133 -9.04 5.44 1.70
CA CYS A 133 -8.73 5.68 3.11
C CYS A 133 -9.32 4.62 4.06
N ASP A 134 -10.60 4.28 3.88
CA ASP A 134 -11.36 3.43 4.79
C ASP A 134 -11.37 1.96 4.35
N GLY A 135 -10.85 1.69 3.16
CA GLY A 135 -10.79 0.36 2.57
C GLY A 135 -11.97 0.03 1.66
N ARG A 136 -11.89 -1.14 1.05
CA ARG A 136 -12.88 -1.64 0.09
C ARG A 136 -14.18 -2.04 0.77
N PHE A 137 -15.29 -1.90 0.04
CA PHE A 137 -16.59 -2.37 0.50
C PHE A 137 -16.63 -3.90 0.52
N PRO A 138 -17.29 -4.50 1.51
CA PRO A 138 -17.36 -5.96 1.64
C PRO A 138 -18.19 -6.61 0.52
N SER A 139 -19.08 -5.86 -0.15
CA SER A 139 -19.87 -6.36 -1.27
C SER A 139 -20.40 -5.23 -2.15
N VAL A 140 -20.79 -5.57 -3.39
CA VAL A 140 -21.47 -4.64 -4.31
C VAL A 140 -22.72 -4.05 -3.66
N TYR A 141 -23.45 -4.84 -2.87
CA TYR A 141 -24.64 -4.40 -2.15
C TYR A 141 -24.32 -3.32 -1.11
N SER A 142 -23.24 -3.49 -0.35
CA SER A 142 -22.78 -2.50 0.65
C SER A 142 -22.37 -1.19 -0.03
N ALA A 143 -21.57 -1.29 -1.10
CA ALA A 143 -21.17 -0.13 -1.90
C ALA A 143 -22.40 0.59 -2.49
N ALA A 144 -23.36 -0.16 -3.04
CA ALA A 144 -24.57 0.39 -3.62
C ALA A 144 -25.44 1.11 -2.60
N SER A 145 -25.61 0.55 -1.39
CA SER A 145 -26.36 1.21 -0.31
C SER A 145 -25.74 2.55 0.09
N THR A 146 -24.41 2.61 0.18
CA THR A 146 -23.69 3.85 0.54
C THR A 146 -23.81 4.90 -0.56
N VAL A 147 -23.63 4.50 -1.82
CA VAL A 147 -23.82 5.39 -2.98
C VAL A 147 -25.26 5.88 -3.06
N GLU A 148 -26.25 5.00 -2.84
CA GLU A 148 -27.67 5.34 -2.83
C GLU A 148 -28.00 6.39 -1.76
N ALA A 149 -27.49 6.22 -0.54
CA ALA A 149 -27.67 7.19 0.55
C ALA A 149 -27.08 8.56 0.20
N TRP A 150 -25.87 8.58 -0.37
CA TRP A 150 -25.24 9.81 -0.83
C TRP A 150 -26.02 10.49 -1.95
N LEU A 151 -26.52 9.73 -2.93
CA LEU A 151 -27.32 10.25 -4.04
C LEU A 151 -28.60 10.91 -3.53
N LYS A 152 -29.32 10.26 -2.59
CA LYS A 152 -30.52 10.83 -1.93
C LYS A 152 -30.20 12.14 -1.24
N LYS A 153 -29.10 12.22 -0.48
CA LYS A 153 -28.65 13.45 0.20
C LYS A 153 -28.35 14.60 -0.76
N ASN A 154 -27.96 14.28 -2.00
CA ASN A 154 -27.60 15.27 -3.03
C ASN A 154 -28.73 15.53 -4.04
N ASN A 155 -29.97 15.13 -3.73
CA ASN A 155 -31.14 15.25 -4.63
C ASN A 155 -30.89 14.63 -6.03
N LYS A 156 -30.15 13.53 -6.09
CA LYS A 156 -29.87 12.78 -7.32
C LYS A 156 -30.56 11.43 -7.26
N ASN A 157 -31.15 11.02 -8.37
CA ASN A 157 -31.85 9.74 -8.47
C ASN A 157 -31.10 8.79 -9.42
N LEU A 158 -30.75 7.63 -8.90
CA LEU A 158 -30.32 6.48 -9.67
C LEU A 158 -30.98 5.25 -9.05
N SER A 159 -31.54 4.36 -9.88
CA SER A 159 -32.12 3.13 -9.34
C SER A 159 -31.04 2.24 -8.76
N ARG A 160 -31.36 1.49 -7.70
CA ARG A 160 -30.41 0.58 -7.05
C ARG A 160 -29.75 -0.37 -8.04
N SER A 161 -30.52 -0.98 -8.94
CA SER A 161 -30.01 -1.88 -9.98
C SER A 161 -29.10 -1.15 -11.00
N ALA A 162 -29.26 0.16 -11.21
CA ALA A 162 -28.33 0.94 -12.01
C ALA A 162 -27.02 1.21 -11.24
N ILE A 163 -27.10 1.44 -9.93
CA ILE A 163 -25.94 1.62 -9.05
C ILE A 163 -25.11 0.34 -9.01
N GLU A 164 -25.72 -0.79 -8.68
CA GLU A 164 -25.03 -2.10 -8.59
C GLU A 164 -24.34 -2.45 -9.91
N ARG A 165 -25.06 -2.37 -11.04
CA ARG A 165 -24.47 -2.61 -12.36
C ARG A 165 -23.35 -1.64 -12.70
N GLY A 166 -23.47 -0.37 -12.31
CA GLY A 166 -22.43 0.61 -12.57
C GLY A 166 -21.20 0.43 -11.70
N ILE A 167 -21.35 0.03 -10.44
CA ILE A 167 -20.22 -0.34 -9.58
C ILE A 167 -19.49 -1.53 -10.18
N SER A 168 -20.20 -2.63 -10.47
CA SER A 168 -19.58 -3.82 -11.08
C SER A 168 -18.91 -3.53 -12.43
N LYS A 169 -19.44 -2.60 -13.21
CA LYS A 169 -18.92 -2.25 -14.54
C LYS A 169 -17.74 -1.29 -14.49
N TYR A 170 -17.81 -0.26 -13.65
CA TYR A 170 -16.86 0.86 -13.68
C TYR A 170 -15.85 0.82 -12.54
N ARG A 171 -16.21 0.26 -11.38
CA ARG A 171 -15.34 0.16 -10.19
C ARG A 171 -15.43 -1.19 -9.49
N PRO A 172 -15.07 -2.30 -10.17
CA PRO A 172 -14.98 -3.60 -9.52
C PRO A 172 -13.91 -3.62 -8.41
N ASP A 173 -12.92 -2.72 -8.47
CA ASP A 173 -11.86 -2.52 -7.49
C ASP A 173 -12.35 -1.99 -6.13
N TRP A 174 -13.57 -1.47 -6.05
CA TRP A 174 -14.17 -1.01 -4.80
C TRP A 174 -14.59 -2.15 -3.88
N ILE A 175 -14.64 -3.40 -4.36
CA ILE A 175 -15.17 -4.53 -3.62
C ILE A 175 -14.01 -5.41 -3.12
N THR A 176 -14.10 -5.88 -1.88
CA THR A 176 -13.18 -6.88 -1.33
C THR A 176 -13.36 -8.19 -2.11
N ALA A 177 -12.26 -8.71 -2.65
CA ALA A 177 -12.25 -9.94 -3.44
C ALA A 177 -12.55 -11.17 -2.59
#